data_AF-A0A6N2NDC0-F1
#
_entry.id   AF-A0A6N2NDC0-F1
#
_cell.length_a   1.000
_cell.length_b   1.000
_cell.length_c   1.000
_cell.angle_alpha   90.00
_cell.angle_beta   90.00
_cell.angle_gamma   90.00
#
_symmetry.space_group_name_H-M   'P 1'
#
loop_
_entity.id
_entity.type
_entity.pdbx_description
1 polymer ?
#
loop_
_entity_poly.entity_id
_entity_poly.type
_entity_poly.pdbx_seq_one_letter_code
_entity_poly.pdbx_strand_id
1 'polypeptide(L)'
;MQVFGQDPNRIIDGYSEEFENEFLDMMKRRFSRVAATVVYNVYIHDRHHIHMNSTQWATLTEFDKYLGRTAIVKLRKRPKGGLLLILCFFMAIILSNSQGLLFLSFGELGLSHLFSKMKVTVVSRSGREVIKGGAELRDSATVADLQKAIHKRTRKFYPSRQRLTLPLPPGSKERPVVLSYKKNLKDYCDGNSDNLTVVFKDLGPQVSYRTLFFCEYLGPLVLYPVFYYFPVYEFFGYKGERIIHPVQTYALYYWCFHYFKRIMETFFVHRFSHATSPLSNVFRNCSYYWTFGSLIAYYVNHPRYTPVNDLQMKIGFGFGLVCQLANFYCHILLRSLRRPGGNAGYQIPSGFLFNIVTCANYTTEIYQWLGFNVATQTVTGYIFLVVATSIMTNWALAKHRRLRKLFDGKDGRPRYPRRWVILPPFL
;
A
#
# COMPACT_ATOMS: atom_id res chain seq x y z
N MET A 1 -34.18 10.40 -25.63
CA MET A 1 -33.77 11.81 -25.85
C MET A 1 -33.77 12.62 -24.54
N GLN A 2 -33.10 12.15 -23.48
CA GLN A 2 -33.03 12.86 -22.18
C GLN A 2 -31.59 13.03 -21.65
N VAL A 3 -30.59 12.72 -22.49
CA VAL A 3 -29.15 12.91 -22.17
C VAL A 3 -28.60 14.23 -22.77
N PHE A 4 -29.37 14.90 -23.64
CA PHE A 4 -28.92 16.10 -24.35
C PHE A 4 -28.98 17.41 -23.54
N GLY A 5 -29.51 17.40 -22.31
CA GLY A 5 -29.87 18.63 -21.59
C GLY A 5 -29.01 19.01 -20.38
N GLN A 6 -28.02 18.23 -19.96
CA GLN A 6 -27.39 18.45 -18.65
C GLN A 6 -26.04 19.16 -18.63
N ASP A 7 -25.28 19.23 -19.73
CA ASP A 7 -24.08 20.08 -19.82
C ASP A 7 -23.57 20.17 -21.27
N PRO A 8 -24.03 21.13 -22.09
CA PRO A 8 -23.65 21.21 -23.51
C PRO A 8 -22.14 21.33 -23.72
N ASN A 9 -21.46 22.03 -22.81
CA ASN A 9 -20.02 22.30 -22.91
C ASN A 9 -19.20 21.03 -22.68
N ARG A 10 -19.58 20.20 -21.70
CA ARG A 10 -18.87 18.95 -21.40
C ARG A 10 -18.92 17.93 -22.54
N ILE A 11 -20.00 17.94 -23.32
CA ILE A 11 -20.16 17.06 -24.49
C ILE A 11 -19.31 17.57 -25.66
N ILE A 12 -19.34 18.88 -25.92
CA ILE A 12 -18.52 19.52 -26.96
C ILE A 12 -17.03 19.35 -26.66
N ASP A 13 -16.61 19.49 -25.40
CA ASP A 13 -15.23 19.28 -24.97
C ASP A 13 -14.77 17.84 -25.24
N GLY A 14 -15.61 16.85 -24.92
CA GLY A 14 -15.33 15.44 -25.19
C GLY A 14 -15.18 15.13 -26.67
N TYR A 15 -16.10 15.62 -27.52
CA TYR A 15 -15.98 15.45 -28.98
C TYR A 15 -14.78 16.19 -29.56
N SER A 16 -14.41 17.34 -28.98
CA SER A 16 -13.24 18.11 -29.41
C SER A 16 -11.93 17.39 -29.09
N GLU A 17 -11.81 16.81 -27.89
CA GLU A 17 -10.64 16.03 -27.49
C GLU A 17 -10.48 14.76 -28.33
N GLU A 18 -11.58 14.05 -28.58
CA GLU A 18 -11.56 12.84 -29.42
C GLU A 18 -11.20 13.15 -30.87
N PHE A 19 -11.82 14.18 -31.46
CA PHE A 19 -11.48 14.67 -32.80
C PHE A 19 -10.01 15.06 -32.94
N GLU A 20 -9.47 15.82 -31.97
CA GLU A 20 -8.06 16.25 -31.98
C GLU A 20 -7.11 15.05 -31.94
N ASN A 21 -7.37 14.10 -31.05
CA ASN A 21 -6.53 12.91 -30.88
C ASN A 21 -6.50 12.05 -32.14
N GLU A 22 -7.65 11.78 -32.76
CA GLU A 22 -7.73 10.98 -33.98
C GLU A 22 -7.07 11.68 -35.18
N PHE A 23 -7.27 13.00 -35.31
CA PHE A 23 -6.66 13.79 -36.37
C PHE A 23 -5.13 13.78 -36.26
N LEU A 24 -4.59 13.96 -35.04
CA LEU A 24 -3.16 13.92 -34.78
C LEU A 24 -2.55 12.53 -34.95
N ASP A 25 -3.24 11.47 -34.52
CA ASP A 25 -2.77 10.10 -34.68
C ASP A 25 -2.68 9.69 -36.16
N MET A 26 -3.68 10.08 -36.96
CA MET A 26 -3.64 9.85 -38.40
C MET A 26 -2.53 10.63 -39.10
N MET A 27 -2.29 11.89 -38.69
CA MET A 27 -1.17 12.66 -39.17
C MET A 27 0.15 11.96 -38.82
N LYS A 28 0.33 11.52 -37.56
CA LYS A 28 1.52 10.79 -37.10
C LYS A 28 1.79 9.51 -37.89
N ARG A 29 0.76 8.72 -38.20
CA ARG A 29 0.91 7.43 -38.89
C ARG A 29 1.28 7.57 -40.36
N ARG A 30 0.86 8.65 -41.02
CA ARG A 30 0.90 8.75 -42.49
C ARG A 30 1.72 9.92 -43.02
N PHE A 31 1.99 10.95 -42.21
CA PHE A 31 2.51 12.21 -42.71
C PHE A 31 3.45 12.95 -41.74
N SER A 32 4.63 13.34 -42.19
CA SER A 32 5.53 14.24 -41.42
C SER A 32 5.28 15.72 -41.73
N ARG A 33 4.81 16.04 -42.94
CA ARG A 33 4.44 17.38 -43.42
C ARG A 33 3.29 17.24 -44.39
N VAL A 34 2.13 17.82 -44.09
CA VAL A 34 0.93 17.62 -44.91
C VAL A 34 -0.03 18.80 -44.82
N ALA A 35 -0.87 18.94 -45.84
CA ALA A 35 -1.97 19.89 -45.81
C ALA A 35 -3.05 19.40 -44.83
N ALA A 36 -3.58 20.30 -44.00
CA ALA A 36 -4.71 19.99 -43.12
C ALA A 36 -5.90 19.36 -43.87
N THR A 37 -6.21 19.88 -45.05
CA THR A 37 -7.29 19.39 -45.91
C THR A 37 -7.09 17.96 -46.37
N VAL A 38 -5.84 17.52 -46.57
CA VAL A 38 -5.54 16.14 -46.96
C VAL A 38 -5.78 15.19 -45.79
N VAL A 39 -5.39 15.57 -44.57
CA VAL A 39 -5.65 14.75 -43.37
C VAL A 39 -7.16 14.70 -43.09
N TYR A 40 -7.84 15.84 -43.18
CA TYR A 40 -9.28 15.92 -42.95
C TYR A 40 -10.08 15.11 -43.97
N ASN A 41 -9.69 15.10 -45.25
CA ASN A 41 -10.37 14.28 -46.26
C ASN A 41 -10.22 12.77 -46.01
N VAL A 42 -9.12 12.35 -45.37
CA VAL A 42 -8.95 10.95 -44.93
C VAL A 42 -9.76 10.69 -43.66
N TYR A 43 -9.85 11.67 -42.76
CA TYR A 43 -10.65 11.60 -41.53
C TYR A 43 -12.12 11.30 -41.82
N ILE A 44 -12.73 12.09 -42.71
CA ILE A 44 -14.16 11.98 -43.05
C ILE A 44 -14.50 10.74 -43.89
N HIS A 45 -13.49 9.96 -44.31
CA HIS A 45 -13.72 8.70 -45.02
C HIS A 45 -14.14 7.58 -44.04
N ASP A 46 -13.88 7.72 -42.74
CA ASP A 46 -14.50 6.84 -41.74
C ASP A 46 -15.98 7.21 -41.59
N ARG A 47 -16.89 6.22 -41.69
CA ARG A 47 -18.33 6.45 -41.54
C ARG A 47 -18.76 6.80 -40.12
N HIS A 48 -17.89 6.61 -39.13
CA HIS A 48 -18.16 6.91 -37.72
C HIS A 48 -17.32 8.09 -37.17
N HIS A 49 -16.73 8.90 -38.05
CA HIS A 49 -15.95 10.06 -37.63
C HIS A 49 -16.81 11.10 -36.89
N ILE A 50 -16.18 11.87 -35.99
CA ILE A 50 -16.83 13.02 -35.35
C ILE A 50 -16.92 14.15 -36.36
N HIS A 51 -18.14 14.58 -36.67
CA HIS A 51 -18.32 15.69 -37.59
C HIS A 51 -17.76 16.98 -36.97
N MET A 52 -17.01 17.78 -37.74
CA MET A 52 -16.35 19.02 -37.25
C MET A 52 -17.33 19.95 -36.51
N ASN A 53 -18.56 20.10 -37.02
CA ASN A 53 -19.62 20.92 -36.40
C ASN A 53 -20.07 20.44 -35.00
N SER A 54 -19.65 19.26 -34.56
CA SER A 54 -19.90 18.71 -33.21
C SER A 54 -18.78 19.05 -32.22
N THR A 55 -17.71 19.71 -32.67
CA THR A 55 -16.56 20.14 -31.88
C THR A 55 -16.63 21.64 -31.57
N GLN A 56 -15.69 22.15 -30.77
CA GLN A 56 -15.52 23.57 -30.51
C GLN A 56 -15.03 24.38 -31.73
N TRP A 57 -14.59 23.72 -32.82
CA TRP A 57 -14.07 24.37 -34.01
C TRP A 57 -15.10 24.35 -35.14
N ALA A 58 -15.51 25.52 -35.62
CA ALA A 58 -16.51 25.62 -36.68
C ALA A 58 -15.91 25.38 -38.07
N THR A 59 -14.59 25.54 -38.21
CA THR A 59 -13.88 25.33 -39.48
C THR A 59 -12.52 24.68 -39.28
N LEU A 60 -12.05 23.94 -40.29
CA LEU A 60 -10.70 23.35 -40.30
C LEU A 60 -9.59 24.41 -40.14
N THR A 61 -9.82 25.63 -40.64
CA THR A 61 -8.87 26.75 -40.50
C THR A 61 -8.74 27.21 -39.04
N GLU A 62 -9.83 27.15 -38.28
CA GLU A 62 -9.82 27.49 -36.86
C GLU A 62 -9.09 26.42 -36.04
N PHE A 63 -9.33 25.15 -36.34
CA PHE A 63 -8.61 24.03 -35.77
C PHE A 63 -7.10 24.07 -36.07
N ASP A 64 -6.70 24.38 -37.31
CA ASP A 64 -5.29 24.55 -37.67
C ASP A 64 -4.60 25.63 -36.83
N LYS A 65 -5.27 26.78 -36.65
CA LYS A 65 -4.77 27.89 -35.82
C LYS A 65 -4.65 27.47 -34.35
N TYR A 66 -5.59 26.68 -33.85
CA TYR A 66 -5.52 26.11 -32.50
C TYR A 66 -4.28 25.21 -32.35
N LEU A 67 -4.06 24.27 -33.27
CA LEU A 67 -2.87 23.39 -33.26
C LEU A 67 -1.55 24.16 -33.32
N GLY A 68 -1.55 25.31 -34.02
CA GLY A 68 -0.42 26.23 -34.04
C GLY A 68 -0.18 26.95 -32.71
N ARG A 69 -1.25 27.33 -31.99
CA ARG A 69 -1.17 28.00 -30.68
C ARG A 69 -0.75 27.05 -29.57
N THR A 70 -1.18 25.79 -29.62
CA THR A 70 -0.78 24.75 -28.64
C THR A 70 0.62 24.19 -28.90
N ALA A 71 1.31 24.68 -29.94
CA ALA A 71 2.65 24.25 -30.36
C ALA A 71 2.77 22.75 -30.72
N ILE A 72 1.65 22.07 -30.92
CA ILE A 72 1.59 20.67 -31.36
C ILE A 72 2.09 20.55 -32.81
N VAL A 73 1.74 21.53 -33.65
CA VAL A 73 2.11 21.59 -35.06
C VAL A 73 2.66 22.97 -35.41
N LYS A 74 3.74 23.03 -36.18
CA LYS A 74 4.24 24.27 -36.77
C LYS A 74 3.48 24.57 -38.06
N LEU A 75 2.76 25.68 -38.09
CA LEU A 75 2.06 26.17 -39.28
C LEU A 75 3.01 26.89 -40.24
N ARG A 76 2.92 26.56 -41.53
CA ARG A 76 3.59 27.32 -42.60
C ARG A 76 2.59 27.68 -43.70
N LYS A 77 2.55 28.95 -44.12
CA LYS A 77 1.71 29.38 -45.25
C LYS A 77 2.26 28.80 -46.56
N ARG A 78 1.38 28.27 -47.41
CA ARG A 78 1.74 27.75 -48.74
C ARG A 78 1.63 28.84 -49.82
N PRO A 79 2.45 28.77 -50.90
CA PRO A 79 2.40 29.75 -52.00
C PRO A 79 1.06 29.77 -52.75
N LYS A 80 0.33 28.63 -52.78
CA LYS A 80 -0.96 28.46 -53.48
C LYS A 80 -2.19 28.68 -52.58
N GLY A 81 -2.02 29.26 -51.39
CA GLY A 81 -3.09 29.38 -50.38
C GLY A 81 -3.23 28.16 -49.47
N GLY A 82 -3.71 28.38 -48.23
CA GLY A 82 -3.88 27.35 -47.19
C GLY A 82 -2.65 27.11 -46.28
N LEU A 83 -2.86 26.42 -45.17
CA LEU A 83 -1.84 26.12 -44.15
C LEU A 83 -1.21 24.74 -44.40
N LEU A 84 0.11 24.64 -44.25
CA LEU A 84 0.86 23.40 -44.19
C LEU A 84 1.12 23.07 -42.71
N LEU A 85 0.70 21.90 -42.28
CA LEU A 85 0.93 21.34 -40.96
C LEU A 85 2.27 20.59 -40.97
N ILE A 86 3.18 20.98 -40.09
CA ILE A 86 4.45 20.29 -39.85
C ILE A 86 4.44 19.83 -38.40
N LEU A 87 4.35 18.52 -38.16
CA LEU A 87 4.38 17.97 -36.80
C LEU A 87 5.65 18.42 -36.10
N CYS A 88 5.53 19.01 -34.91
CA CYS A 88 6.68 19.36 -34.09
C CYS A 88 7.31 18.05 -33.59
N PHE A 89 8.57 17.80 -33.97
CA PHE A 89 9.33 16.58 -33.66
C PHE A 89 9.32 16.20 -32.17
N PHE A 90 9.12 17.16 -31.26
CA PHE A 90 8.97 16.96 -29.82
C PHE A 90 7.71 16.17 -29.42
N MET A 91 6.57 16.33 -30.12
CA MET A 91 5.31 15.63 -29.79
C MET A 91 5.21 14.23 -30.40
N ALA A 92 5.88 13.98 -31.54
CA ALA A 92 5.98 12.64 -32.11
C ALA A 92 6.70 11.65 -31.16
N ILE A 93 7.60 12.17 -30.30
CA ILE A 93 8.41 11.41 -29.34
C ILE A 93 7.69 11.18 -28.00
N ILE A 94 6.87 12.13 -27.52
CA ILE A 94 6.08 11.97 -26.28
C ILE A 94 5.08 10.82 -26.38
N LEU A 95 4.65 10.46 -27.60
CA LEU A 95 3.70 9.38 -27.88
C LEU A 95 4.37 8.07 -28.37
N SER A 96 5.70 7.92 -28.29
CA SER A 96 6.40 6.67 -28.67
C SER A 96 7.20 6.11 -27.50
N ASN A 97 6.83 4.92 -27.06
CA ASN A 97 7.25 4.28 -25.82
C ASN A 97 8.69 3.69 -25.87
N SER A 98 9.64 4.36 -26.52
CA SER A 98 11.03 3.87 -26.66
C SER A 98 12.06 4.84 -26.07
N GLN A 99 12.52 4.53 -24.84
CA GLN A 99 13.50 5.35 -24.12
C GLN A 99 14.94 5.24 -24.66
N GLY A 100 15.20 4.41 -25.68
CA GLY A 100 16.56 4.10 -26.15
C GLY A 100 17.15 5.07 -27.17
N LEU A 101 16.34 5.66 -28.05
CA LEU A 101 16.81 6.53 -29.14
C LEU A 101 17.09 7.98 -28.72
N LEU A 102 16.69 8.34 -27.50
CA LEU A 102 16.86 9.68 -26.91
C LEU A 102 18.32 10.04 -26.60
N PHE A 103 19.23 9.06 -26.50
CA PHE A 103 20.60 9.32 -26.04
C PHE A 103 21.58 9.71 -27.15
N LEU A 104 21.33 9.30 -28.40
CA LEU A 104 22.27 9.54 -29.50
C LEU A 104 22.03 10.90 -30.18
N SER A 105 20.80 11.38 -30.28
CA SER A 105 20.49 12.64 -30.99
C SER A 105 20.69 13.91 -30.13
N PHE A 106 20.56 13.80 -28.81
CA PHE A 106 20.73 14.96 -27.91
C PHE A 106 22.18 15.40 -27.70
N GLY A 107 23.15 14.52 -28.01
CA GLY A 107 24.58 14.88 -28.01
C GLY A 107 24.96 15.82 -29.15
N GLU A 108 24.27 15.73 -30.29
CA GLU A 108 24.60 16.50 -31.49
C GLU A 108 23.96 17.91 -31.54
N LEU A 109 22.86 18.12 -30.82
CA LEU A 109 22.10 19.38 -30.83
C LEU A 109 22.43 20.34 -29.68
N GLY A 110 23.34 19.98 -28.77
CA GLY A 110 23.78 20.85 -27.69
C GLY A 110 22.63 21.40 -26.84
N LEU A 111 21.61 20.60 -26.50
CA LEU A 111 20.45 20.99 -25.68
C LEU A 111 20.46 20.33 -24.28
N SER A 112 21.62 19.81 -23.85
CA SER A 112 21.79 19.11 -22.56
C SER A 112 21.46 19.96 -21.33
N HIS A 113 21.43 21.28 -21.49
CA HIS A 113 21.19 22.29 -20.46
C HIS A 113 19.72 22.65 -20.23
N LEU A 114 18.78 22.13 -21.04
CA LEU A 114 17.34 22.37 -20.87
C LEU A 114 16.66 21.48 -19.83
N PHE A 115 17.36 20.48 -19.29
CA PHE A 115 16.86 19.69 -18.17
C PHE A 115 17.75 19.94 -16.97
N SER A 116 17.28 20.79 -16.05
CA SER A 116 17.87 20.90 -14.73
C SER A 116 17.91 19.51 -14.08
N LYS A 117 19.12 19.11 -13.67
CA LYS A 117 19.41 17.82 -13.05
C LYS A 117 19.82 18.07 -11.62
N MET A 118 19.26 17.28 -10.72
CA MET A 118 19.69 17.23 -9.34
C MET A 118 20.73 16.13 -9.17
N LYS A 119 21.82 16.44 -8.48
CA LYS A 119 22.80 15.45 -8.06
C LYS A 119 22.49 15.00 -6.63
N VAL A 120 22.26 13.71 -6.47
CA VAL A 120 21.96 13.10 -5.18
C VAL A 120 23.14 12.28 -4.68
N THR A 121 23.77 12.73 -3.61
CA THR A 121 24.87 12.01 -2.95
C THR A 121 24.28 11.00 -1.97
N VAL A 122 24.62 9.72 -2.15
CA VAL A 122 24.11 8.62 -1.32
C VAL A 122 25.24 8.11 -0.43
N VAL A 123 25.19 8.43 0.86
CA VAL A 123 26.19 8.07 1.85
C VAL A 123 25.68 7.04 2.84
N SER A 124 26.56 6.23 3.40
CA SER A 124 26.25 5.37 4.54
C SER A 124 26.26 6.19 5.84
N ARG A 125 25.88 5.55 6.96
CA ARG A 125 25.93 6.19 8.29
C ARG A 125 27.33 6.64 8.71
N SER A 126 28.39 5.99 8.20
CA SER A 126 29.78 6.38 8.46
C SER A 126 30.31 7.41 7.46
N GLY A 127 29.45 7.98 6.61
CA GLY A 127 29.82 8.96 5.58
C GLY A 127 30.39 8.34 4.30
N ARG A 128 30.65 7.02 4.26
CA ARG A 128 31.15 6.35 3.05
C ARG A 128 30.12 6.40 1.93
N GLU A 129 30.53 6.81 0.72
CA GLU A 129 29.67 6.76 -0.47
C GLU A 129 29.22 5.34 -0.78
N VAL A 130 27.90 5.13 -0.87
CA VAL A 130 27.30 3.86 -1.28
C VAL A 130 27.29 3.75 -2.80
N ILE A 131 27.21 4.89 -3.48
CA ILE A 131 27.30 5.02 -4.93
C ILE A 131 28.38 6.03 -5.25
N LYS A 132 29.47 5.56 -5.84
CA LYS A 132 30.56 6.44 -6.31
C LYS A 132 30.01 7.51 -7.24
N GLY A 133 30.28 8.78 -6.92
CA GLY A 133 29.86 9.93 -7.72
C GLY A 133 28.38 10.31 -7.61
N GLY A 134 27.61 9.67 -6.74
CA GLY A 134 26.18 9.95 -6.55
C GLY A 134 25.29 9.56 -7.74
N ALA A 135 24.03 9.94 -7.69
CA ALA A 135 23.03 9.72 -8.74
C ALA A 135 22.56 11.05 -9.32
N GLU A 136 22.73 11.25 -10.63
CA GLU A 136 22.10 12.36 -11.34
C GLU A 136 20.66 11.97 -11.73
N LEU A 137 19.71 12.75 -11.26
CA LEU A 137 18.29 12.51 -11.50
C LEU A 137 17.63 13.79 -12.02
N ARG A 138 16.50 13.62 -12.73
CA ARG A 138 15.68 14.75 -13.16
C ARG A 138 15.06 15.44 -11.95
N ASP A 139 14.76 16.71 -12.09
CA ASP A 139 14.06 17.50 -11.08
C ASP A 139 12.68 16.99 -10.68
N SER A 140 12.01 16.25 -11.58
CA SER A 140 10.74 15.60 -11.30
C SER A 140 10.89 14.21 -10.65
N ALA A 141 12.12 13.77 -10.37
CA ALA A 141 12.37 12.44 -9.85
C ALA A 141 11.84 12.25 -8.42
N THR A 142 11.28 11.07 -8.19
CA THR A 142 10.77 10.66 -6.90
C THR A 142 11.81 9.87 -6.12
N VAL A 143 11.55 9.65 -4.84
CA VAL A 143 12.35 8.74 -4.00
C VAL A 143 12.40 7.32 -4.60
N ALA A 144 11.32 6.87 -5.25
CA ALA A 144 11.30 5.58 -5.94
C ALA A 144 12.33 5.51 -7.10
N ASP A 145 12.51 6.61 -7.83
CA ASP A 145 13.46 6.68 -8.95
C ASP A 145 14.91 6.63 -8.44
N LEU A 146 15.18 7.31 -7.32
CA LEU A 146 16.46 7.20 -6.62
C LEU A 146 16.74 5.76 -6.14
N GLN A 147 15.74 5.10 -5.54
CA GLN A 147 15.90 3.70 -5.13
C GLN A 147 16.17 2.76 -6.31
N LYS A 148 15.49 2.97 -7.45
CA LYS A 148 15.76 2.22 -8.69
C LYS A 148 17.16 2.50 -9.22
N ALA A 149 17.62 3.76 -9.18
CA ALA A 149 18.97 4.13 -9.59
C ALA A 149 20.04 3.46 -8.72
N ILE A 150 19.81 3.40 -7.40
CA ILE A 150 20.65 2.67 -6.46
C ILE A 150 20.69 1.18 -6.79
N HIS A 151 19.54 0.56 -7.05
CA HIS A 151 19.46 -0.86 -7.40
C HIS A 151 20.15 -1.18 -8.73
N LYS A 152 20.04 -0.28 -9.73
CA LYS A 152 20.67 -0.45 -11.04
C LYS A 152 22.19 -0.51 -10.92
N ARG A 153 22.79 0.31 -10.06
CA ARG A 153 24.24 0.33 -9.79
C ARG A 153 24.66 -0.79 -8.84
N THR A 154 23.81 -1.15 -7.88
CA THR A 154 24.12 -2.17 -6.86
C THR A 154 22.95 -3.15 -6.73
N ARG A 155 22.96 -4.22 -7.54
CA ARG A 155 21.85 -5.19 -7.65
C ARG A 155 21.42 -5.82 -6.31
N LYS A 156 22.33 -5.94 -5.35
CA LYS A 156 22.03 -6.42 -3.98
C LYS A 156 20.96 -5.59 -3.26
N PHE A 157 20.88 -4.29 -3.54
CA PHE A 157 20.01 -3.35 -2.84
C PHE A 157 18.75 -3.07 -3.66
N TYR A 158 17.81 -4.00 -3.70
CA TYR A 158 16.50 -3.76 -4.30
C TYR A 158 15.68 -2.75 -3.48
N PRO A 159 14.72 -2.02 -4.08
CA PRO A 159 14.09 -0.84 -3.46
C PRO A 159 13.56 -1.02 -2.03
N SER A 160 12.86 -2.12 -1.73
CA SER A 160 12.30 -2.36 -0.39
C SER A 160 13.36 -2.61 0.69
N ARG A 161 14.57 -3.04 0.33
CA ARG A 161 15.72 -3.20 1.24
C ARG A 161 16.36 -1.86 1.62
N GLN A 162 16.06 -0.80 0.88
CA GLN A 162 16.70 0.51 1.06
C GLN A 162 15.87 1.39 2.00
N ARG A 163 16.48 1.91 3.06
CA ARG A 163 15.94 3.02 3.84
C ARG A 163 16.78 4.26 3.62
N LEU A 164 16.13 5.31 3.11
CA LEU A 164 16.75 6.60 2.84
C LEU A 164 16.27 7.62 3.86
N THR A 165 17.20 8.36 4.47
CA THR A 165 16.90 9.43 5.42
C THR A 165 17.72 10.66 5.15
N LEU A 166 17.26 11.82 5.61
CA LEU A 166 18.08 13.03 5.64
C LEU A 166 19.23 12.87 6.66
N PRO A 167 20.39 13.50 6.40
CA PRO A 167 21.47 13.56 7.37
C PRO A 167 21.01 14.30 8.63
N LEU A 168 21.54 13.88 9.78
CA LEU A 168 21.32 14.55 11.05
C LEU A 168 22.56 15.39 11.40
N PRO A 169 22.38 16.56 12.02
CA PRO A 169 23.49 17.30 12.60
C PRO A 169 24.24 16.42 13.61
N PRO A 170 25.60 16.48 13.65
CA PRO A 170 26.39 15.78 14.64
C PRO A 170 25.91 16.10 16.06
N GLY A 171 25.65 15.08 16.87
CA GLY A 171 25.21 15.25 18.27
C GLY A 171 23.70 15.46 18.48
N SER A 172 22.89 15.57 17.43
CA SER A 172 21.43 15.70 17.59
C SER A 172 20.79 14.39 18.07
N LYS A 173 19.88 14.47 19.05
CA LYS A 173 19.07 13.33 19.54
C LYS A 173 17.78 13.11 18.74
N GLU A 174 17.58 13.88 17.67
CA GLU A 174 16.37 13.83 16.86
C GLU A 174 16.31 12.58 15.98
N ARG A 175 15.10 12.20 15.56
CA ARG A 175 14.92 11.07 14.65
C ARG A 175 15.12 11.54 13.22
N PRO A 176 15.90 10.81 12.41
CA PRO A 176 16.16 11.23 11.04
C PRO A 176 14.88 11.17 10.22
N VAL A 177 14.64 12.20 9.41
CA VAL A 177 13.49 12.29 8.52
C VAL A 177 13.60 11.20 7.45
N VAL A 178 12.59 10.33 7.37
CA VAL A 178 12.54 9.24 6.39
C VAL A 178 11.93 9.76 5.09
N LEU A 179 12.62 9.50 3.97
CA LEU A 179 12.14 9.87 2.64
C LEU A 179 10.95 8.98 2.25
N SER A 180 9.90 9.61 1.73
CA SER A 180 8.65 8.93 1.36
C SER A 180 8.70 8.48 -0.10
N TYR A 181 8.42 7.20 -0.34
CA TYR A 181 8.55 6.54 -1.64
C TYR A 181 7.97 7.32 -2.84
N LYS A 182 6.81 7.98 -2.66
CA LYS A 182 6.10 8.71 -3.73
C LYS A 182 6.38 10.20 -3.78
N LYS A 183 7.11 10.77 -2.80
CA LYS A 183 7.39 12.21 -2.78
C LYS A 183 8.51 12.56 -3.76
N ASN A 184 8.49 13.81 -4.24
CA ASN A 184 9.55 14.33 -5.08
C ASN A 184 10.80 14.56 -4.20
N LEU A 185 11.99 14.35 -4.76
CA LEU A 185 13.25 14.61 -4.06
C LEU A 185 13.44 16.10 -3.73
N LYS A 186 12.94 17.01 -4.57
CA LYS A 186 12.94 18.46 -4.32
C LYS A 186 12.19 18.88 -3.08
N ASP A 187 11.16 18.14 -2.67
CA ASP A 187 10.43 18.41 -1.41
C ASP A 187 11.33 18.27 -0.17
N TYR A 188 12.52 17.68 -0.34
CA TYR A 188 13.51 17.44 0.70
C TYR A 188 14.77 18.30 0.55
N CYS A 189 14.83 19.17 -0.46
CA CYS A 189 15.93 20.13 -0.61
C CYS A 189 15.59 21.42 0.15
N ASP A 190 16.57 21.94 0.88
CA ASP A 190 16.50 23.31 1.39
C ASP A 190 16.67 24.26 0.19
N GLY A 191 15.73 25.21 0.03
CA GLY A 191 15.53 26.01 -1.18
C GLY A 191 16.81 26.46 -1.88
N ASN A 192 16.89 26.18 -3.19
CA ASN A 192 17.96 26.48 -4.16
C ASN A 192 19.23 25.62 -4.17
N SER A 193 19.24 24.43 -3.56
CA SER A 193 20.36 23.49 -3.72
C SER A 193 20.06 22.38 -4.74
N ASP A 194 20.84 22.35 -5.84
CA ASP A 194 20.82 21.27 -6.85
C ASP A 194 21.46 19.96 -6.34
N ASN A 195 21.97 19.98 -5.10
CA ASN A 195 22.65 18.87 -4.45
C ASN A 195 21.88 18.41 -3.23
N LEU A 196 21.44 17.14 -3.23
CA LEU A 196 20.80 16.51 -2.07
C LEU A 196 21.70 15.42 -1.50
N THR A 197 21.98 15.46 -0.21
CA THR A 197 22.67 14.36 0.48
C THR A 197 21.66 13.48 1.21
N VAL A 198 21.70 12.17 0.96
CA VAL A 198 20.84 11.18 1.61
C VAL A 198 21.66 10.10 2.30
N VAL A 199 21.23 9.71 3.48
CA VAL A 199 21.81 8.60 4.24
C VAL A 199 21.08 7.31 3.90
N PHE A 200 21.82 6.35 3.36
CA PHE A 200 21.39 5.00 3.06
C PHE A 200 21.60 4.07 4.25
N LYS A 201 20.57 3.29 4.56
CA LYS A 201 20.62 2.16 5.48
C LYS A 201 20.10 0.90 4.79
N ASP A 202 20.91 -0.16 4.83
CA ASP A 202 20.50 -1.50 4.45
C ASP A 202 19.58 -2.10 5.54
N LEU A 203 18.35 -2.47 5.17
CA LEU A 203 17.39 -3.14 6.06
C LEU A 203 17.54 -4.68 6.08
N GLY A 204 18.38 -5.24 5.22
CA GLY A 204 18.49 -6.68 5.00
C GLY A 204 17.32 -7.26 4.17
N PRO A 205 17.25 -8.58 3.99
CA PRO A 205 16.17 -9.23 3.25
C PRO A 205 14.78 -8.84 3.78
N GLN A 206 13.91 -8.42 2.88
CA GLN A 206 12.55 -7.97 3.17
C GLN A 206 11.52 -8.91 2.54
N VAL A 207 10.38 -9.03 3.21
CA VAL A 207 9.22 -9.81 2.76
C VAL A 207 7.96 -8.96 2.89
N SER A 208 6.95 -9.22 2.06
CA SER A 208 5.67 -8.51 2.18
C SER A 208 4.99 -8.81 3.53
N TYR A 209 4.29 -7.82 4.09
CA TYR A 209 3.51 -8.06 5.32
C TYR A 209 2.43 -9.14 5.13
N ARG A 210 1.85 -9.25 3.94
CA ARG A 210 0.87 -10.31 3.62
C ARG A 210 1.48 -11.70 3.79
N THR A 211 2.66 -11.92 3.23
CA THR A 211 3.38 -13.19 3.37
C THR A 211 3.76 -13.47 4.82
N LEU A 212 4.26 -12.46 5.55
CA LEU A 212 4.60 -12.61 6.97
C LEU A 212 3.40 -13.09 7.79
N PHE A 213 2.26 -12.40 7.69
CA PHE A 213 1.05 -12.76 8.43
C PHE A 213 0.47 -14.10 7.96
N PHE A 214 0.53 -14.41 6.67
CA PHE A 214 0.13 -15.72 6.17
C PHE A 214 0.93 -16.85 6.83
N CYS A 215 2.26 -16.79 6.79
CA CYS A 215 3.12 -17.82 7.41
C CYS A 215 2.91 -17.91 8.94
N GLU A 216 2.76 -16.75 9.59
CA GLU A 216 2.47 -16.66 11.03
C GLU A 216 1.19 -17.43 11.41
N TYR A 217 0.10 -17.23 10.68
CA TYR A 217 -1.21 -17.82 10.97
C TYR A 217 -1.40 -19.23 10.40
N LEU A 218 -0.65 -19.61 9.36
CA LEU A 218 -0.74 -20.93 8.74
C LEU A 218 -0.36 -22.04 9.72
N GLY A 219 0.67 -21.83 10.54
CA GLY A 219 1.12 -22.83 11.51
C GLY A 219 0.02 -23.25 12.49
N PRO A 220 -0.54 -22.35 13.30
CA PRO A 220 -1.62 -22.69 14.22
C PRO A 220 -2.85 -23.31 13.55
N LEU A 221 -3.15 -22.91 12.30
CA LEU A 221 -4.24 -23.49 11.52
C LEU A 221 -3.99 -24.96 11.15
N VAL A 222 -2.75 -25.33 10.82
CA VAL A 222 -2.36 -26.68 10.42
C VAL A 222 -2.01 -27.56 11.61
N LEU A 223 -1.24 -27.03 12.56
CA LEU A 223 -0.70 -27.78 13.70
C LEU A 223 -1.79 -28.17 14.69
N TYR A 224 -2.81 -27.35 14.91
CA TYR A 224 -3.88 -27.71 15.86
C TYR A 224 -4.64 -28.97 15.41
N PRO A 225 -5.13 -29.08 14.15
CA PRO A 225 -5.68 -30.33 13.61
C PRO A 225 -4.75 -31.54 13.72
N VAL A 226 -3.43 -31.36 13.69
CA VAL A 226 -2.48 -32.48 13.85
C VAL A 226 -2.65 -33.13 15.23
N PHE A 227 -2.73 -32.35 16.30
CA PHE A 227 -2.98 -32.91 17.65
C PHE A 227 -4.40 -33.49 17.79
N TYR A 228 -5.38 -32.97 17.04
CA TYR A 228 -6.75 -33.48 17.09
C TYR A 228 -6.93 -34.77 16.27
N TYR A 229 -6.46 -34.87 15.04
CA TYR A 229 -6.77 -36.03 14.16
C TYR A 229 -5.73 -37.14 14.21
N PHE A 230 -4.46 -36.83 14.46
CA PHE A 230 -3.38 -37.81 14.38
C PHE A 230 -3.05 -38.38 15.77
N PRO A 231 -2.51 -39.61 15.84
CA PRO A 231 -2.14 -40.28 17.09
C PRO A 231 -0.84 -39.72 17.70
N VAL A 232 -0.71 -38.39 17.77
CA VAL A 232 0.50 -37.69 18.27
C VAL A 232 0.87 -38.15 19.68
N TYR A 233 -0.14 -38.42 20.52
CA TYR A 233 0.04 -38.82 21.91
C TYR A 233 0.60 -40.24 22.10
N GLU A 234 0.48 -41.11 21.10
CA GLU A 234 1.08 -42.45 21.17
C GLU A 234 2.61 -42.37 21.20
N PHE A 235 3.20 -41.40 20.47
CA PHE A 235 4.63 -41.12 20.53
C PHE A 235 5.10 -40.61 21.91
N PHE A 236 4.18 -40.10 22.73
CA PHE A 236 4.42 -39.67 24.11
C PHE A 236 4.06 -40.74 25.15
N GLY A 237 3.78 -41.97 24.72
CA GLY A 237 3.50 -43.10 25.60
C GLY A 237 2.04 -43.24 26.06
N TYR A 238 1.13 -42.41 25.55
CA TYR A 238 -0.30 -42.55 25.80
C TYR A 238 -0.91 -43.53 24.79
N LYS A 239 -0.78 -44.82 25.09
CA LYS A 239 -1.33 -45.91 24.28
C LYS A 239 -2.81 -46.16 24.61
N GLY A 240 -3.63 -46.41 23.60
CA GLY A 240 -5.05 -46.76 23.74
C GLY A 240 -5.99 -45.79 23.02
N GLU A 241 -7.28 -46.12 22.99
CA GLU A 241 -8.29 -45.28 22.36
C GLU A 241 -8.49 -43.97 23.13
N ARG A 242 -8.39 -42.84 22.41
CA ARG A 242 -8.61 -41.51 22.99
C ARG A 242 -10.08 -41.14 22.90
N ILE A 243 -10.72 -40.93 24.05
CA ILE A 243 -12.06 -40.35 24.12
C ILE A 243 -11.98 -38.86 23.77
N ILE A 244 -12.77 -38.44 22.78
CA ILE A 244 -12.85 -37.03 22.37
C ILE A 244 -14.11 -36.41 22.98
N HIS A 245 -13.92 -35.42 23.84
CA HIS A 245 -15.00 -34.66 24.45
C HIS A 245 -15.52 -33.56 23.50
N PRO A 246 -16.81 -33.19 23.59
CA PRO A 246 -17.37 -32.10 22.77
C PRO A 246 -16.55 -30.81 22.83
N VAL A 247 -16.04 -30.43 24.01
CA VAL A 247 -15.20 -29.23 24.17
C VAL A 247 -13.99 -29.22 23.22
N GLN A 248 -13.36 -30.38 23.00
CA GLN A 248 -12.19 -30.51 22.13
C GLN A 248 -12.55 -30.29 20.66
N THR A 249 -13.68 -30.87 20.23
CA THR A 249 -14.22 -30.67 18.88
C THR A 249 -14.61 -29.21 18.62
N TYR A 250 -15.27 -28.57 19.59
CA TYR A 250 -15.64 -27.16 19.48
C TYR A 250 -14.40 -26.26 19.52
N ALA A 251 -13.39 -26.60 20.33
CA ALA A 251 -12.12 -25.89 20.37
C ALA A 251 -11.40 -25.96 19.02
N LEU A 252 -11.37 -27.13 18.37
CA LEU A 252 -10.83 -27.30 17.01
C LEU A 252 -11.53 -26.36 16.02
N TYR A 253 -12.86 -26.37 15.97
CA TYR A 253 -13.61 -25.53 15.02
C TYR A 253 -13.41 -24.04 15.30
N TYR A 254 -13.49 -23.63 16.57
CA TYR A 254 -13.25 -22.25 16.98
C TYR A 254 -11.85 -21.79 16.58
N TRP A 255 -10.84 -22.61 16.84
CA TRP A 255 -9.43 -22.33 16.56
C TRP A 255 -9.17 -22.23 15.05
N CYS A 256 -9.65 -23.20 14.28
CA CYS A 256 -9.50 -23.21 12.83
C CYS A 256 -10.23 -22.01 12.21
N PHE A 257 -11.45 -21.72 12.65
CA PHE A 257 -12.19 -20.54 12.20
C PHE A 257 -11.43 -19.25 12.53
N HIS A 258 -10.82 -19.15 13.71
CA HIS A 258 -9.96 -18.01 14.07
C HIS A 258 -8.85 -17.80 13.05
N TYR A 259 -7.96 -18.77 12.87
CA TYR A 259 -6.79 -18.57 12.04
C TYR A 259 -7.14 -18.50 10.55
N PHE A 260 -8.17 -19.22 10.10
CA PHE A 260 -8.70 -19.07 8.75
C PHE A 260 -9.20 -17.63 8.50
N LYS A 261 -10.01 -17.09 9.42
CA LYS A 261 -10.47 -15.70 9.37
C LYS A 261 -9.30 -14.72 9.32
N ARG A 262 -8.27 -14.90 10.15
CA ARG A 262 -7.06 -14.04 10.17
C ARG A 262 -6.29 -14.08 8.85
N ILE A 263 -6.21 -15.24 8.21
CA ILE A 263 -5.61 -15.40 6.88
C ILE A 263 -6.45 -14.66 5.84
N MET A 264 -7.77 -14.86 5.83
CA MET A 264 -8.67 -14.17 4.90
C MET A 264 -8.64 -12.65 5.09
N GLU A 265 -8.65 -12.16 6.32
CA GLU A 265 -8.47 -10.74 6.64
C GLU A 265 -7.15 -10.19 6.07
N THR A 266 -6.07 -10.96 6.16
CA THR A 266 -4.75 -10.56 5.67
C THR A 266 -4.73 -10.32 4.15
N PHE A 267 -5.42 -11.15 3.38
CA PHE A 267 -5.48 -11.02 1.93
C PHE A 267 -6.53 -10.01 1.46
N PHE A 268 -7.72 -10.02 2.07
CA PHE A 268 -8.90 -9.34 1.52
C PHE A 268 -9.31 -8.06 2.28
N VAL A 269 -8.94 -7.92 3.56
CA VAL A 269 -9.39 -6.81 4.42
C VAL A 269 -8.25 -5.83 4.72
N HIS A 270 -7.11 -6.32 5.18
CA HIS A 270 -6.01 -5.50 5.68
C HIS A 270 -5.36 -4.65 4.58
N ARG A 271 -5.23 -3.35 4.86
CA ARG A 271 -4.45 -2.39 4.06
C ARG A 271 -3.23 -1.96 4.85
N PHE A 272 -2.04 -2.50 4.57
CA PHE A 272 -0.82 -2.22 5.35
C PHE A 272 -0.24 -0.82 5.06
N SER A 273 0.31 -0.17 6.08
CA SER A 273 0.95 1.15 5.95
C SER A 273 2.39 1.08 5.43
N HIS A 274 3.07 -0.05 5.68
CA HIS A 274 4.38 -0.35 5.14
C HIS A 274 4.24 -1.53 4.19
N ALA A 275 5.01 -1.53 3.10
CA ALA A 275 4.94 -2.59 2.10
C ALA A 275 5.60 -3.89 2.58
N THR A 276 6.69 -3.78 3.36
CA THR A 276 7.53 -4.93 3.73
C THR A 276 8.04 -4.90 5.17
N SER A 277 8.44 -6.08 5.65
CA SER A 277 9.03 -6.34 6.96
C SER A 277 10.35 -7.12 6.79
N PRO A 278 11.32 -6.99 7.71
CA PRO A 278 12.50 -7.85 7.74
C PRO A 278 12.15 -9.34 7.80
N LEU A 279 12.86 -10.17 7.02
CA LEU A 279 12.64 -11.62 6.97
C LEU A 279 12.79 -12.30 8.34
N SER A 280 13.70 -11.82 9.19
CA SER A 280 13.87 -12.33 10.56
C SER A 280 12.60 -12.23 11.41
N ASN A 281 11.72 -11.26 11.12
CA ASN A 281 10.44 -11.15 11.81
C ASN A 281 9.49 -12.30 11.46
N VAL A 282 9.61 -12.92 10.27
CA VAL A 282 8.81 -14.10 9.92
C VAL A 282 9.14 -15.24 10.86
N PHE A 283 10.42 -15.55 11.03
CA PHE A 283 10.86 -16.62 11.93
C PHE A 283 10.44 -16.35 13.37
N ARG A 284 10.70 -15.14 13.90
CA ARG A 284 10.29 -14.79 15.27
C ARG A 284 8.79 -14.95 15.49
N ASN A 285 7.98 -14.45 14.55
CA ASN A 285 6.54 -14.51 14.67
C ASN A 285 6.03 -15.95 14.51
N CYS A 286 6.52 -16.71 13.53
CA CYS A 286 6.17 -18.12 13.37
C CYS A 286 6.53 -18.92 14.62
N SER A 287 7.75 -18.78 15.16
CA SER A 287 8.14 -19.44 16.41
C SER A 287 7.16 -19.12 17.55
N TYR A 288 6.79 -17.86 17.75
CA TYR A 288 5.83 -17.49 18.79
C TYR A 288 4.45 -18.16 18.55
N TYR A 289 3.85 -17.94 17.37
CA TYR A 289 2.50 -18.41 17.10
C TYR A 289 2.41 -19.94 17.03
N TRP A 290 3.36 -20.59 16.37
CA TRP A 290 3.35 -22.03 16.16
C TRP A 290 3.62 -22.78 17.46
N THR A 291 4.53 -22.28 18.31
CA THR A 291 4.79 -22.88 19.63
C THR A 291 3.58 -22.72 20.56
N PHE A 292 3.03 -21.52 20.72
CA PHE A 292 1.81 -21.36 21.55
C PHE A 292 0.63 -22.13 21.00
N GLY A 293 0.45 -22.14 19.67
CA GLY A 293 -0.63 -22.91 19.04
C GLY A 293 -0.49 -24.41 19.25
N SER A 294 0.71 -24.96 19.11
CA SER A 294 0.99 -26.37 19.39
C SER A 294 0.82 -26.70 20.87
N LEU A 295 1.26 -25.81 21.78
CA LEU A 295 1.14 -26.01 23.22
C LEU A 295 -0.34 -26.06 23.65
N ILE A 296 -1.16 -25.12 23.18
CA ILE A 296 -2.60 -25.10 23.48
C ILE A 296 -3.27 -26.34 22.86
N ALA A 297 -2.96 -26.66 21.59
CA ALA A 297 -3.50 -27.84 20.93
C ALA A 297 -3.14 -29.13 21.69
N TYR A 298 -1.91 -29.25 22.16
CA TYR A 298 -1.43 -30.39 22.94
C TYR A 298 -2.26 -30.59 24.21
N TYR A 299 -2.45 -29.54 25.02
CA TYR A 299 -3.14 -29.67 26.31
C TYR A 299 -4.65 -29.79 26.17
N VAL A 300 -5.28 -29.10 25.22
CA VAL A 300 -6.72 -29.21 24.98
C VAL A 300 -7.06 -30.60 24.43
N ASN A 301 -6.25 -31.17 23.53
CA ASN A 301 -6.52 -32.47 22.90
C ASN A 301 -5.89 -33.66 23.64
N HIS A 302 -5.31 -33.41 24.82
CA HIS A 302 -4.61 -34.42 25.60
C HIS A 302 -5.56 -35.55 26.04
N PRO A 303 -5.13 -36.82 26.04
CA PRO A 303 -5.97 -37.94 26.49
C PRO A 303 -6.49 -37.84 27.94
N ARG A 304 -5.81 -37.07 28.78
CA ARG A 304 -6.19 -36.78 30.18
C ARG A 304 -6.90 -35.43 30.36
N TYR A 305 -7.35 -34.81 29.28
CA TYR A 305 -8.07 -33.54 29.35
C TYR A 305 -9.42 -33.74 30.05
N THR A 306 -9.70 -32.95 31.08
CA THR A 306 -10.97 -32.97 31.80
C THR A 306 -11.83 -31.79 31.34
N PRO A 307 -12.99 -32.04 30.68
CA PRO A 307 -13.84 -30.97 30.17
C PRO A 307 -14.55 -30.25 31.30
N VAL A 308 -14.89 -28.99 31.05
CA VAL A 308 -15.83 -28.21 31.86
C VAL A 308 -17.26 -28.70 31.63
N ASN A 309 -18.21 -28.22 32.45
CA ASN A 309 -19.62 -28.53 32.22
C ASN A 309 -20.16 -27.92 30.91
N ASP A 310 -21.23 -28.51 30.37
CA ASP A 310 -21.81 -28.13 29.08
C ASP A 310 -22.24 -26.65 29.00
N LEU A 311 -22.80 -26.11 30.09
CA LEU A 311 -23.22 -24.71 30.16
C LEU A 311 -22.02 -23.75 30.05
N GLN A 312 -20.95 -24.01 30.82
CA GLN A 312 -19.73 -23.22 30.80
C GLN A 312 -19.05 -23.27 29.43
N MET A 313 -18.97 -24.45 28.82
CA MET A 313 -18.44 -24.62 27.47
C MET A 313 -19.21 -23.74 26.47
N LYS A 314 -20.54 -23.82 26.47
CA LYS A 314 -21.41 -23.07 25.55
C LYS A 314 -21.32 -21.56 25.77
N ILE A 315 -21.30 -21.10 27.03
CA ILE A 315 -21.12 -19.68 27.36
C ILE A 315 -19.75 -19.19 26.86
N GLY A 316 -18.67 -19.94 27.14
CA GLY A 316 -17.32 -19.55 26.76
C GLY A 316 -17.13 -19.44 25.25
N PHE A 317 -17.54 -20.47 24.48
CA PHE A 317 -17.46 -20.43 23.03
C PHE A 317 -18.44 -19.43 22.40
N GLY A 318 -19.66 -19.31 22.95
CA GLY A 318 -20.65 -18.34 22.47
C GLY A 318 -20.15 -16.90 22.61
N PHE A 319 -19.67 -16.53 23.81
CA PHE A 319 -19.04 -15.24 24.06
C PHE A 319 -17.81 -15.04 23.16
N GLY A 320 -16.96 -16.06 23.08
CA GLY A 320 -15.76 -16.05 22.25
C GLY A 320 -16.06 -15.78 20.77
N LEU A 321 -17.10 -16.40 20.22
CA LEU A 321 -17.50 -16.25 18.82
C LEU A 321 -18.05 -14.85 18.54
N VAL A 322 -18.88 -14.30 19.44
CA VAL A 322 -19.37 -12.92 19.33
C VAL A 322 -18.19 -11.94 19.30
N CYS A 323 -17.21 -12.09 20.20
CA CYS A 323 -16.02 -11.26 20.20
C CYS A 323 -15.18 -11.41 18.93
N GLN A 324 -15.11 -12.61 18.35
CA GLN A 324 -14.38 -12.87 17.12
C GLN A 324 -15.01 -12.22 15.87
N LEU A 325 -16.34 -12.21 15.81
CA LEU A 325 -17.10 -11.47 14.80
C LEU A 325 -16.95 -9.95 15.01
N ALA A 326 -17.00 -9.48 16.26
CA ALA A 326 -16.75 -8.08 16.60
C ALA A 326 -15.33 -7.64 16.21
N ASN A 327 -14.34 -8.51 16.37
CA ASN A 327 -12.96 -8.28 15.93
C ASN A 327 -12.85 -8.14 14.41
N PHE A 328 -13.54 -9.01 13.65
CA PHE A 328 -13.63 -8.88 12.19
C PHE A 328 -14.27 -7.55 11.77
N TYR A 329 -15.36 -7.17 12.41
CA TYR A 329 -16.02 -5.89 12.16
C TYR A 329 -15.08 -4.70 12.46
N CYS A 330 -14.30 -4.78 13.54
CA CYS A 330 -13.26 -3.77 13.83
C CYS A 330 -12.21 -3.69 12.71
N HIS A 331 -11.80 -4.81 12.11
CA HIS A 331 -10.87 -4.79 10.98
C HIS A 331 -11.47 -4.18 9.71
N ILE A 332 -12.77 -4.37 9.45
CA ILE A 332 -13.48 -3.68 8.36
C ILE A 332 -13.49 -2.16 8.60
N LEU A 333 -13.79 -1.71 9.82
CA LEU A 333 -13.73 -0.29 10.17
C LEU A 333 -12.31 0.28 10.03
N LEU A 334 -11.28 -0.47 10.44
CA LEU A 334 -9.89 -0.01 10.26
C LEU A 334 -9.46 0.05 8.79
N ARG A 335 -10.03 -0.80 7.92
CA ARG A 335 -9.80 -0.75 6.48
C ARG A 335 -10.35 0.53 5.85
N SER A 336 -11.51 1.02 6.30
CA SER A 336 -12.16 2.21 5.72
C SER A 336 -11.37 3.49 5.97
N LEU A 337 -10.56 3.54 7.04
CA LEU A 337 -9.66 4.67 7.35
C LEU A 337 -8.55 4.92 6.33
N ARG A 338 -8.31 3.98 5.40
CA ARG A 338 -7.25 4.08 4.40
C ARG A 338 -7.87 4.04 3.01
N ARG A 339 -7.66 5.07 2.18
CA ARG A 339 -8.04 5.02 0.74
C ARG A 339 -7.33 3.87 0.00
N PRO A 340 -7.93 3.30 -1.06
CA PRO A 340 -7.22 2.40 -1.97
C PRO A 340 -5.93 3.09 -2.46
N GLY A 341 -4.76 2.48 -2.27
CA GLY A 341 -3.47 3.07 -2.65
C GLY A 341 -2.61 3.68 -1.51
N GLY A 342 -3.09 3.64 -0.25
CA GLY A 342 -2.25 3.78 0.94
C GLY A 342 -1.83 5.19 1.36
N ASN A 343 -2.37 6.24 0.72
CA ASN A 343 -1.92 7.63 0.92
C ASN A 343 -2.73 8.45 1.96
N ALA A 344 -3.58 7.82 2.78
CA ALA A 344 -4.24 8.56 3.86
C ALA A 344 -3.27 8.72 5.05
N GLY A 345 -3.09 9.95 5.53
CA GLY A 345 -2.45 10.22 6.81
C GLY A 345 -3.14 9.47 7.97
N TYR A 346 -2.58 9.53 9.17
CA TYR A 346 -3.25 8.94 10.33
C TYR A 346 -4.65 9.56 10.50
N GLN A 347 -5.62 8.72 10.83
CA GLN A 347 -7.01 9.11 11.13
C GLN A 347 -7.41 8.53 12.48
N ILE A 348 -8.36 9.18 13.16
CA ILE A 348 -8.95 8.68 14.41
C ILE A 348 -10.01 7.63 14.05
N PRO A 349 -9.87 6.36 14.47
CA PRO A 349 -10.93 5.37 14.29
C PRO A 349 -12.20 5.81 15.03
N SER A 350 -13.36 5.67 14.39
CA SER A 350 -14.68 5.96 14.96
C SER A 350 -15.69 4.87 14.59
N GLY A 351 -16.79 4.79 15.34
CA GLY A 351 -17.83 3.79 15.18
C GLY A 351 -17.62 2.55 16.05
N PHE A 352 -18.72 1.90 16.42
CA PHE A 352 -18.72 0.70 17.29
C PHE A 352 -17.91 0.94 18.57
N LEU A 353 -17.16 -0.07 19.04
CA LEU A 353 -16.29 0.00 20.21
C LEU A 353 -15.18 1.04 20.07
N PHE A 354 -14.82 1.50 18.87
CA PHE A 354 -13.82 2.56 18.73
C PHE A 354 -14.29 3.89 19.35
N ASN A 355 -15.59 4.08 19.60
CA ASN A 355 -16.08 5.26 20.31
C ASN A 355 -15.68 5.27 21.79
N ILE A 356 -15.46 4.09 22.39
CA ILE A 356 -15.21 3.92 23.82
C ILE A 356 -13.74 3.58 24.10
N VAL A 357 -13.14 2.71 23.26
CA VAL A 357 -11.76 2.23 23.39
C VAL A 357 -10.91 2.61 22.17
N THR A 358 -9.63 2.81 22.38
CA THR A 358 -8.69 3.20 21.32
C THR A 358 -8.38 2.06 20.36
N CYS A 359 -8.21 0.85 20.90
CA CYS A 359 -7.84 -0.33 20.14
C CYS A 359 -8.92 -1.41 20.25
N ALA A 360 -10.13 -1.13 19.77
CA ALA A 360 -11.28 -2.04 19.82
C ALA A 360 -11.00 -3.43 19.23
N ASN A 361 -10.17 -3.50 18.19
CA ASN A 361 -9.75 -4.77 17.60
C ASN A 361 -8.94 -5.62 18.58
N TYR A 362 -8.06 -5.02 19.40
CA TYR A 362 -7.31 -5.75 20.43
C TYR A 362 -8.19 -6.11 21.62
N THR A 363 -9.12 -5.22 22.02
CA THR A 363 -10.10 -5.51 23.07
C THR A 363 -10.91 -6.77 22.75
N THR A 364 -11.50 -6.81 21.55
CA THR A 364 -12.29 -7.96 21.08
C THR A 364 -11.43 -9.21 20.89
N GLU A 365 -10.17 -9.07 20.48
CA GLU A 365 -9.19 -10.17 20.42
C GLU A 365 -8.89 -10.75 21.81
N ILE A 366 -8.74 -9.91 22.85
CA ILE A 366 -8.48 -10.41 24.21
C ILE A 366 -9.71 -11.13 24.76
N TYR A 367 -10.90 -10.54 24.60
CA TYR A 367 -12.14 -11.14 25.10
C TYR A 367 -12.51 -12.43 24.38
N GLN A 368 -12.24 -12.57 23.08
CA GLN A 368 -12.49 -13.83 22.39
C GLN A 368 -11.62 -14.97 22.98
N TRP A 369 -10.35 -14.67 23.32
CA TRP A 369 -9.44 -15.65 23.92
C TRP A 369 -9.77 -15.92 25.38
N LEU A 370 -10.34 -14.94 26.10
CA LEU A 370 -10.94 -15.17 27.41
C LEU A 370 -12.11 -16.16 27.30
N GLY A 371 -13.01 -15.99 26.33
CA GLY A 371 -14.11 -16.93 26.08
C GLY A 371 -13.62 -18.35 25.76
N PHE A 372 -12.63 -18.47 24.87
CA PHE A 372 -11.98 -19.75 24.58
C PHE A 372 -11.41 -20.42 25.84
N ASN A 373 -10.78 -19.64 26.73
CA ASN A 373 -10.20 -20.16 27.96
C ASN A 373 -11.24 -20.49 29.04
N VAL A 374 -12.36 -19.79 29.09
CA VAL A 374 -13.52 -20.20 29.92
C VAL A 374 -14.08 -21.54 29.45
N ALA A 375 -14.13 -21.76 28.13
CA ALA A 375 -14.66 -23.01 27.56
C ALA A 375 -13.70 -24.19 27.67
N THR A 376 -12.39 -23.96 27.60
CA THR A 376 -11.38 -25.05 27.58
C THR A 376 -10.67 -25.25 28.91
N GLN A 377 -10.55 -24.23 29.75
CA GLN A 377 -9.98 -24.27 31.10
C GLN A 377 -8.63 -25.01 31.19
N THR A 378 -7.65 -24.60 30.37
CA THR A 378 -6.28 -25.11 30.45
C THR A 378 -5.32 -24.07 31.02
N VAL A 379 -4.36 -24.50 31.86
CA VAL A 379 -3.33 -23.61 32.42
C VAL A 379 -2.54 -22.91 31.31
N THR A 380 -2.16 -23.66 30.28
CA THR A 380 -1.42 -23.13 29.12
C THR A 380 -2.21 -22.10 28.33
N GLY A 381 -3.53 -22.30 28.20
CA GLY A 381 -4.40 -21.32 27.56
C GLY A 381 -4.48 -20.00 28.34
N TYR A 382 -4.58 -20.05 29.67
CA TYR A 382 -4.56 -18.83 30.50
C TYR A 382 -3.20 -18.13 30.50
N ILE A 383 -2.08 -18.89 30.51
CA ILE A 383 -0.74 -18.31 30.32
C ILE A 383 -0.67 -17.57 28.98
N PHE A 384 -1.12 -18.19 27.89
CA PHE A 384 -1.20 -17.53 26.59
C PHE A 384 -2.06 -16.26 26.64
N LEU A 385 -3.23 -16.30 27.28
CA LEU A 385 -4.10 -15.13 27.41
C LEU A 385 -3.39 -13.96 28.10
N VAL A 386 -2.68 -14.22 29.20
CA VAL A 386 -1.91 -13.20 29.93
C VAL A 386 -0.81 -12.63 29.04
N VAL A 387 0.01 -13.49 28.42
CA VAL A 387 1.13 -13.06 27.55
C VAL A 387 0.61 -12.25 26.36
N ALA A 388 -0.41 -12.74 25.66
CA ALA A 388 -1.02 -12.07 24.52
C ALA A 388 -1.63 -10.71 24.92
N THR A 389 -2.30 -10.65 26.07
CA THR A 389 -2.86 -9.41 26.62
C THR A 389 -1.76 -8.39 26.92
N SER A 390 -0.66 -8.78 27.57
CA SER A 390 0.47 -7.89 27.85
C SER A 390 1.09 -7.31 26.57
N ILE A 391 1.32 -8.16 25.55
CA ILE A 391 1.90 -7.73 24.27
C ILE A 391 0.98 -6.73 23.55
N MET A 392 -0.31 -7.06 23.42
CA MET A 392 -1.28 -6.18 22.77
C MET A 392 -1.50 -4.86 23.52
N THR A 393 -1.44 -4.89 24.85
CA THR A 393 -1.52 -3.70 25.71
C THR A 393 -0.37 -2.74 25.44
N ASN A 394 0.86 -3.25 25.36
CA ASN A 394 2.02 -2.44 25.01
C ASN A 394 1.88 -1.78 23.63
N TRP A 395 1.38 -2.51 22.64
CA TRP A 395 1.10 -1.96 21.31
C TRP A 395 -0.02 -0.92 21.32
N ALA A 396 -1.08 -1.13 22.10
CA ALA A 396 -2.19 -0.20 22.22
C ALA A 396 -1.78 1.11 22.90
N LEU A 397 -1.00 1.04 24.00
CA LEU A 397 -0.45 2.22 24.67
C LEU A 397 0.43 3.05 23.73
N ALA A 398 1.25 2.39 22.92
CA ALA A 398 2.05 3.07 21.90
C ALA A 398 1.18 3.73 20.81
N LYS A 399 0.09 3.08 20.39
CA LYS A 399 -0.86 3.63 19.41
C LYS A 399 -1.64 4.80 19.99
N HIS A 400 -2.15 4.68 21.21
CA HIS A 400 -2.90 5.71 21.92
C HIS A 400 -2.06 6.98 22.14
N ARG A 401 -0.82 6.84 22.64
CA ARG A 401 0.11 7.97 22.80
C ARG A 401 0.39 8.69 21.47
N ARG A 402 0.54 7.93 20.39
CA ARG A 402 0.75 8.50 19.04
C ARG A 402 -0.45 9.30 18.56
N LEU A 403 -1.67 8.74 18.70
CA LEU A 403 -2.89 9.42 18.29
C LEU A 403 -3.10 10.70 19.09
N ARG A 404 -2.91 10.68 20.42
CA ARG A 404 -2.99 11.89 21.25
C ARG A 404 -1.99 12.97 20.86
N LYS A 405 -0.78 12.59 20.40
CA LYS A 405 0.23 13.54 19.93
C LYS A 405 -0.11 14.12 18.56
N LEU A 406 -0.66 13.31 17.66
CA LEU A 406 -1.04 13.75 16.31
C LEU A 406 -2.32 14.60 16.29
N PHE A 407 -3.20 14.35 17.26
CA PHE A 407 -4.50 14.99 17.40
C PHE A 407 -4.60 15.69 18.76
N ASP A 408 -3.76 16.70 18.95
CA ASP A 408 -3.60 17.43 20.21
C ASP A 408 -4.59 18.59 20.38
N GLY A 409 -5.29 18.99 19.32
CA GLY A 409 -6.20 20.14 19.33
C GLY A 409 -5.51 21.48 19.10
N LYS A 410 -4.21 21.51 18.78
CA LYS A 410 -3.43 22.75 18.54
C LYS A 410 -3.28 23.02 17.05
N ASP A 411 -3.03 24.28 16.67
CA ASP A 411 -2.76 24.70 15.29
C ASP A 411 -3.82 24.22 14.28
N GLY A 412 -5.10 24.27 14.66
CA GLY A 412 -6.23 23.82 13.83
C GLY A 412 -6.37 22.29 13.70
N ARG A 413 -5.56 21.49 14.41
CA ARG A 413 -5.66 20.03 14.40
C ARG A 413 -6.86 19.54 15.22
N PRO A 414 -7.51 18.43 14.84
CA PRO A 414 -8.57 17.85 15.65
C PRO A 414 -8.03 17.33 16.98
N ARG A 415 -8.86 17.36 18.02
CA ARG A 415 -8.52 16.86 19.36
C ARG A 415 -8.92 15.39 19.51
N TYR A 416 -8.01 14.56 20.01
CA TYR A 416 -8.30 13.16 20.31
C TYR A 416 -9.32 13.05 21.46
N PRO A 417 -10.40 12.25 21.31
CA PRO A 417 -11.41 12.09 22.36
C PRO A 417 -10.88 11.31 23.57
N ARG A 418 -11.47 11.53 24.74
CA ARG A 418 -11.18 10.72 25.94
C ARG A 418 -11.76 9.31 25.74
N ARG A 419 -10.87 8.32 25.71
CA ARG A 419 -11.20 6.90 25.50
C ARG A 419 -10.29 6.04 26.35
N TRP A 420 -10.79 4.89 26.77
CA TRP A 420 -9.99 3.81 27.32
C TRP A 420 -9.00 3.30 26.26
N VAL A 421 -7.91 2.67 26.68
CA VAL A 421 -6.89 2.15 25.76
C VAL A 421 -7.33 0.81 25.17
N ILE A 422 -7.71 -0.15 26.02
CA ILE A 422 -8.18 -1.49 25.63
C ILE A 422 -9.35 -1.98 26.51
N LEU A 423 -9.20 -2.03 27.83
CA LEU A 423 -10.09 -2.79 28.73
C LEU A 423 -10.80 -1.83 29.68
N PRO A 424 -12.02 -1.34 29.38
CA PRO A 424 -12.78 -0.59 30.36
C PRO A 424 -13.15 -1.50 31.54
N PRO A 425 -13.09 -1.03 32.81
CA PRO A 425 -12.64 0.28 33.30
C PRO A 425 -11.16 0.31 33.76
N PHE A 426 -10.33 -0.66 33.38
CA PHE A 426 -8.99 -0.82 33.94
C PHE A 426 -7.88 -0.16 33.11
N LEU A 427 -8.10 0.10 31.80
CA LEU A 427 -7.09 0.66 30.87
C LEU A 427 -7.66 1.40 29.66
#